data_AF-A0A3B9KVG8-F1
#
_entry.id   AF-A0A3B9KVG8-F1
#
_cell.length_a   1.000
_cell.length_b   1.000
_cell.length_c   1.000
_cell.angle_alpha   90.00
_cell.angle_beta   90.00
_cell.angle_gamma   90.00
#
_symmetry.space_group_name_H-M   'P 1'
#
loop_
_entity.id
_entity.type
_entity.pdbx_description
1 polymer ?
#
loop_
_entity_poly.entity_id
_entity_poly.type
_entity_poly.pdbx_seq_one_letter_code
_entity_poly.pdbx_strand_id
1 'polypeptide(L)'
;MSEKSSIAALGDADTVFAFKAVGADAYPVANEAEAREKLRLLARNYDIIFITEQFAEKLPDLIARYKTRPFPAVIPMPSVSGSTGYGRRLVKADVEKAIGTDILQVEEKKE
;
A
#
# COMPACT_ATOMS: atom_id res chain seq x y z
N MET A 1 -8.71 24.74 8.20
CA MET A 1 -7.70 24.57 9.27
C MET A 1 -6.67 23.56 8.77
N SER A 2 -5.45 24.04 8.57
CA SER A 2 -4.20 23.39 8.14
C SER A 2 -4.18 22.42 6.97
N GLU A 3 -3.61 22.91 5.86
CA GLU A 3 -2.89 22.16 4.84
C GLU A 3 -1.80 21.27 5.45
N LYS A 4 -2.13 19.99 5.66
CA LYS A 4 -1.14 18.92 5.77
C LYS A 4 -1.77 17.65 5.24
N SER A 5 -1.44 17.29 4.00
CA SER A 5 -1.69 15.92 3.52
C SER A 5 -0.98 14.99 4.48
N SER A 6 -1.75 14.25 5.26
CA SER A 6 -1.22 13.41 6.32
C SER A 6 -0.87 12.05 5.69
N ILE A 7 0.42 11.68 5.78
CA ILE A 7 0.96 10.43 5.25
C ILE A 7 1.22 9.48 6.42
N ALA A 8 0.69 8.26 6.32
CA ALA A 8 1.00 7.18 7.24
C ALA A 8 1.76 6.05 6.54
N ALA A 9 2.65 5.39 7.26
CA ALA A 9 3.31 4.14 6.86
C ALA A 9 2.91 3.02 7.82
N LEU A 10 2.36 1.93 7.31
CA LEU A 10 1.84 0.78 8.05
C LEU A 10 2.56 -0.49 7.63
N GLY A 11 3.11 -1.25 8.58
CA GLY A 11 3.82 -2.49 8.24
C GLY A 11 4.90 -2.87 9.24
N ASP A 12 5.92 -3.58 8.79
CA ASP A 12 7.01 -4.07 9.65
C ASP A 12 7.83 -2.92 10.24
N ALA A 13 8.18 -3.05 11.51
CA ALA A 13 8.88 -2.00 12.27
C ALA A 13 10.12 -1.47 11.55
N ASP A 14 10.98 -2.38 11.07
CA ASP A 14 12.23 -2.04 10.39
C ASP A 14 11.99 -1.26 9.08
N THR A 15 10.87 -1.50 8.40
CA THR A 15 10.51 -0.78 7.17
C THR A 15 9.90 0.57 7.49
N VAL A 16 8.88 0.61 8.36
CA VAL A 16 8.09 1.83 8.56
C VAL A 16 8.83 2.90 9.37
N PHE A 17 9.80 2.53 10.23
CA PHE A 17 10.55 3.54 10.96
C PHE A 17 11.42 4.41 10.07
N ALA A 18 11.92 3.90 8.94
CA ALA A 18 12.62 4.72 7.95
C ALA A 18 11.74 5.86 7.39
N PHE A 19 10.42 5.65 7.35
CA PHE A 19 9.46 6.63 6.82
C PHE A 19 9.23 7.82 7.76
N LYS A 20 9.57 7.70 9.04
CA LYS A 20 9.55 8.86 9.97
C LYS A 20 10.52 9.95 9.53
N ALA A 21 11.68 9.57 8.99
CA ALA A 21 12.71 10.53 8.56
C ALA A 21 12.23 11.42 7.40
N VAL A 22 11.28 10.94 6.59
CA VAL A 22 10.71 11.67 5.45
C VAL A 22 9.37 12.33 5.77
N GLY A 23 8.97 12.35 7.05
CA GLY A 23 7.79 13.09 7.52
C GLY A 23 6.47 12.32 7.49
N ALA A 24 6.50 10.99 7.34
CA ALA A 24 5.32 10.14 7.49
C ALA A 24 5.18 9.57 8.91
N ASP A 25 3.95 9.42 9.39
CA ASP A 25 3.68 8.79 10.68
C ASP A 25 3.77 7.27 10.54
N ALA A 26 4.69 6.65 11.28
CA ALA A 26 4.95 5.22 11.19
C ALA A 26 4.19 4.40 12.23
N TYR A 27 3.50 3.37 11.75
CA TYR A 27 2.67 2.46 12.52
C TYR A 27 3.16 1.02 12.30
N PRO A 28 4.05 0.53 13.18
CA PRO A 28 4.48 -0.86 13.12
C PRO A 28 3.31 -1.80 13.47
N VAL A 29 3.21 -2.93 12.79
CA VAL A 29 2.25 -4.00 13.10
C VAL A 29 2.90 -5.38 13.00
N ALA A 30 2.46 -6.31 13.83
CA ALA A 30 3.06 -7.65 13.92
C ALA A 30 2.25 -8.74 13.20
N ASN A 31 0.95 -8.53 13.00
CA ASN A 31 0.05 -9.54 12.44
C ASN A 31 -1.10 -8.92 11.64
N GLU A 32 -1.84 -9.78 10.93
CA GLU A 32 -2.94 -9.37 10.05
C GLU A 32 -4.08 -8.67 10.81
N ALA A 33 -4.45 -9.16 12.00
CA ALA A 33 -5.54 -8.58 12.78
C ALA A 33 -5.21 -7.15 13.19
N GLU A 34 -3.98 -6.93 13.68
CA GLU A 34 -3.48 -5.60 14.02
C GLU A 34 -3.41 -4.68 12.79
N ALA A 35 -2.87 -5.18 11.68
CA ALA A 35 -2.82 -4.44 10.41
C ALA A 35 -4.22 -4.01 9.94
N ARG A 36 -5.22 -4.89 10.05
CA ARG A 36 -6.61 -4.62 9.67
C ARG A 36 -7.22 -3.51 10.52
N GLU A 37 -7.05 -3.59 11.83
CA GLU A 37 -7.57 -2.58 12.77
C GLU A 37 -6.90 -1.23 12.57
N LYS A 38 -5.57 -1.21 12.45
CA LYS A 38 -4.80 0.00 12.20
C LYS A 38 -5.18 0.63 10.87
N LEU A 39 -5.27 -0.13 9.79
CA LEU A 39 -5.65 0.40 8.48
C LEU A 39 -7.02 1.09 8.52
N ARG A 40 -8.01 0.53 9.22
CA ARG A 40 -9.34 1.17 9.40
C ARG A 40 -9.26 2.49 10.16
N LEU A 41 -8.39 2.57 11.17
CA LEU A 41 -8.19 3.79 11.95
C LEU A 41 -7.49 4.87 11.10
N LEU A 42 -6.40 4.49 10.43
CA LEU A 42 -5.63 5.40 9.57
C LEU A 42 -6.47 5.93 8.42
N ALA A 43 -7.32 5.09 7.82
CA ALA A 43 -8.21 5.47 6.73
C ALA A 43 -9.21 6.60 7.05
N ARG A 44 -9.39 6.95 8.32
CA ARG A 44 -10.24 8.07 8.75
C ARG A 44 -9.46 9.37 8.95
N ASN A 45 -8.15 9.27 9.14
CA ASN A 45 -7.30 10.35 9.63
C ASN A 45 -6.18 10.73 8.65
N TYR A 46 -5.91 9.89 7.65
CA TYR A 46 -4.81 10.03 6.70
C TYR A 46 -5.32 10.01 5.26
N ASP A 47 -4.70 10.81 4.41
CA ASP A 47 -5.02 10.88 2.98
C ASP A 47 -4.25 9.81 2.19
N ILE A 48 -3.01 9.53 2.59
CA ILE A 48 -2.13 8.55 1.95
C ILE A 48 -1.63 7.56 3.00
N ILE A 49 -1.77 6.28 2.71
CA ILE A 49 -1.34 5.19 3.58
C ILE A 49 -0.47 4.25 2.77
N PHE A 50 0.83 4.28 3.04
CA PHE A 50 1.75 3.25 2.57
C PHE A 50 1.58 2.00 3.44
N ILE A 51 1.48 0.84 2.82
CA ILE A 51 1.38 -0.44 3.51
C ILE A 51 2.38 -1.44 2.95
N THR A 52 3.11 -2.18 3.78
CA THR A 52 4.00 -3.21 3.24
C THR A 52 3.22 -4.32 2.54
N GLU A 53 3.73 -4.80 1.40
CA GLU A 53 3.00 -5.72 0.51
C GLU A 53 2.53 -6.99 1.24
N GLN A 54 3.36 -7.53 2.13
CA GLN A 54 3.05 -8.71 2.95
C GLN A 54 1.82 -8.57 3.84
N PHE A 55 1.47 -7.36 4.28
CA PHE A 55 0.22 -7.10 4.99
C PHE A 55 -0.91 -6.72 4.03
N ALA A 56 -0.60 -6.01 2.95
CA ALA A 56 -1.59 -5.66 1.94
C ALA A 56 -2.21 -6.90 1.28
N GLU A 57 -1.40 -7.92 0.97
CA GLU A 57 -1.83 -9.18 0.36
C GLU A 57 -2.81 -9.96 1.26
N LYS A 58 -2.77 -9.73 2.58
CA LYS A 58 -3.68 -10.34 3.56
C LYS A 58 -4.99 -9.55 3.75
N LEU A 59 -5.07 -8.31 3.26
CA LEU A 59 -6.21 -7.42 3.47
C LEU A 59 -6.91 -6.96 2.17
N PRO A 60 -7.05 -7.81 1.12
CA PRO A 60 -7.53 -7.36 -0.18
C PRO A 60 -8.98 -6.84 -0.13
N ASP A 61 -9.83 -7.46 0.70
CA ASP A 61 -11.23 -7.06 0.88
C ASP A 61 -11.37 -5.67 1.50
N LEU A 62 -10.44 -5.29 2.40
CA LEU A 62 -10.45 -3.99 3.05
C LEU A 62 -9.90 -2.93 2.11
N ILE A 63 -8.78 -3.20 1.44
CA ILE A 63 -8.14 -2.28 0.50
C ILE A 63 -9.08 -1.96 -0.69
N ALA A 64 -9.79 -2.97 -1.21
CA ALA A 64 -10.74 -2.78 -2.31
C ALA A 64 -11.85 -1.76 -1.99
N ARG A 65 -12.25 -1.62 -0.72
CA ARG A 65 -13.25 -0.62 -0.29
C ARG A 65 -12.76 0.82 -0.40
N TYR A 66 -11.45 1.02 -0.36
CA TYR A 66 -10.85 2.34 -0.51
C TYR A 66 -10.56 2.69 -1.98
N LYS A 67 -10.44 1.71 -2.87
CA LYS A 67 -10.24 1.93 -4.32
C LYS A 67 -11.36 2.73 -5.01
N THR A 68 -12.57 2.74 -4.46
CA THR A 68 -13.73 3.41 -5.10
C THR A 68 -13.89 4.88 -4.73
N ARG A 69 -13.02 5.40 -3.85
CA ARG A 69 -13.04 6.78 -3.37
C ARG A 69 -11.66 7.43 -3.52
N PRO A 70 -11.58 8.78 -3.68
CA PRO A 70 -10.29 9.46 -3.86
C PRO A 70 -9.33 9.30 -2.68
N PHE A 71 -9.86 9.31 -1.45
CA PHE A 71 -9.07 9.20 -0.21
C PHE A 71 -9.72 8.23 0.76
N PRO A 72 -8.96 7.43 1.51
CA PRO A 72 -7.50 7.38 1.51
C PRO A 72 -6.94 6.60 0.32
N ALA A 73 -5.81 7.02 -0.21
CA ALA A 73 -5.01 6.24 -1.14
C ALA A 73 -4.17 5.21 -0.37
N VAL A 74 -4.49 3.93 -0.53
CA VAL A 74 -3.74 2.83 0.11
C VAL A 74 -2.77 2.22 -0.90
N ILE A 75 -1.48 2.39 -0.67
CA ILE A 75 -0.42 2.09 -1.63
C ILE A 75 0.48 0.97 -1.08
N PRO A 76 0.45 -0.24 -1.67
CA PRO A 76 1.38 -1.31 -1.31
C PRO A 76 2.82 -0.96 -1.68
N MET A 77 3.76 -1.21 -0.77
CA MET A 77 5.20 -0.99 -0.95
C MET A 77 6.01 -2.22 -0.52
N PRO A 78 7.17 -2.49 -1.13
CA PRO A 78 8.05 -3.55 -0.66
C PRO A 78 8.51 -3.27 0.77
N SER A 79 8.77 -4.34 1.54
CA SER A 79 9.42 -4.22 2.85
C SER A 79 10.94 -4.33 2.70
N VAL A 80 11.67 -4.15 3.81
CA VAL A 80 13.13 -4.38 3.85
C VAL A 80 13.53 -5.81 3.47
N SER A 81 12.62 -6.78 3.63
CA SER A 81 12.82 -8.17 3.20
C SER A 81 12.53 -8.39 1.70
N GLY A 82 12.09 -7.36 0.98
CA GLY A 82 11.87 -7.38 -0.45
C GLY A 82 10.42 -7.16 -0.87
N SER A 83 10.17 -7.37 -2.17
CA SER A 83 8.82 -7.35 -2.74
C SER A 83 8.26 -8.76 -2.83
N THR A 84 6.99 -8.91 -2.47
CA THR A 84 6.17 -10.08 -2.77
C THR A 84 5.66 -10.07 -4.23
N GLY A 85 5.79 -8.93 -4.92
CA GLY A 85 5.22 -8.68 -6.24
C GLY A 85 3.73 -8.34 -6.21
N TYR A 86 3.12 -8.17 -5.03
CA TYR A 86 1.70 -7.87 -4.88
C TYR A 86 1.32 -6.57 -5.61
N GLY A 87 2.11 -5.50 -5.48
CA GLY A 87 1.85 -4.24 -6.17
C GLY A 87 1.86 -4.40 -7.69
N ARG A 88 2.85 -5.11 -8.25
CA ARG A 88 2.91 -5.41 -9.69
C ARG A 88 1.71 -6.21 -10.17
N ARG A 89 1.29 -7.22 -9.40
CA ARG A 89 0.10 -8.02 -9.71
C ARG A 89 -1.17 -7.17 -9.74
N LEU A 90 -1.31 -6.21 -8.82
CA LEU A 90 -2.44 -5.26 -8.83
C LEU A 90 -2.44 -4.37 -10.07
N VAL A 91 -1.29 -3.80 -10.45
CA VAL A 91 -1.18 -2.96 -11.64
C VAL A 91 -1.52 -3.76 -12.89
N LYS A 92 -0.97 -4.97 -13.03
CA LYS A 92 -1.29 -5.88 -14.14
C LYS A 92 -2.79 -6.18 -14.21
N ALA A 93 -3.41 -6.54 -13.09
CA ALA A 93 -4.85 -6.84 -13.04
C ALA A 93 -5.70 -5.62 -13.40
N ASP A 94 -5.33 -4.43 -12.93
CA ASP A 94 -6.05 -3.19 -13.24
C ASP A 94 -5.89 -2.81 -14.74
N VAL A 95 -4.72 -3.08 -15.35
CA VAL A 95 -4.46 -2.91 -16.79
C VAL A 95 -5.27 -3.89 -17.64
N GLU A 96 -5.22 -5.18 -17.31
CA GLU A 96 -6.00 -6.22 -18.01
C GLU A 96 -7.50 -5.90 -17.94
N LYS A 97 -7.99 -5.44 -16.79
CA LYS A 97 -9.40 -5.05 -16.62
C LYS A 97 -9.78 -3.84 -17.49
N ALA A 98 -8.87 -2.88 -17.66
CA ALA A 98 -9.15 -1.66 -18.41
C ALA A 98 -9.03 -1.82 -19.93
N ILE A 99 -8.05 -2.61 -20.39
CA ILE A 99 -7.66 -2.70 -21.81
C ILE A 99 -8.06 -4.06 -22.42
N GLY A 100 -8.28 -5.07 -21.58
CA GLY A 100 -8.62 -6.44 -22.00
C GLY A 100 -7.41 -7.34 -22.29
N THR A 101 -6.19 -6.80 -22.17
CA THR A 101 -4.94 -7.55 -22.36
C THR A 101 -3.84 -6.99 -21.46
N ASP A 102 -2.85 -7.83 -21.16
CA ASP A 102 -1.63 -7.40 -20.47
C ASP A 102 -0.71 -6.66 -21.45
N ILE A 103 -0.54 -5.35 -21.25
CA ILE A 103 0.39 -4.53 -22.03
C ILE A 103 1.72 -4.28 -21.33
N LEU A 104 1.89 -4.73 -20.07
CA LEU A 104 3.06 -4.43 -19.25
C LEU A 104 4.24 -5.37 -19.54
N GLN A 105 4.05 -6.41 -20.36
CA GLN A 105 5.11 -7.36 -20.74
C GLN A 105 6.09 -6.81 -21.79
N VAL A 106 5.87 -5.62 -22.34
CA VAL A 106 6.66 -5.09 -23.46
C VAL A 106 8.11 -4.74 -23.06
N GLU A 107 8.43 -4.61 -21.77
CA GLU A 107 9.74 -4.09 -21.31
C GLU A 107 10.68 -5.11 -20.62
N GLU A 108 10.35 -6.40 -20.55
CA GLU A 108 11.28 -7.41 -19.98
C GLU A 108 12.19 -8.08 -21.03
N LYS A 109 12.70 -7.32 -22.01
CA LYS A 109 13.94 -7.69 -22.70
C LYS A 109 15.12 -7.25 -21.83
N LYS A 110 15.52 -8.13 -20.91
CA LYS A 110 16.87 -8.07 -20.32
C LYS A 110 17.89 -8.39 -21.41
N GLU A 111 18.74 -7.41 -21.73
CA GLU A 111 20.10 -7.68 -22.23
C GLU A 111 20.94 -8.34 -21.13
#